data_AF-A0A1E5JWZ2-F1
#
_entry.id   AF-A0A1E5JWZ2-F1
#
_cell.length_a   1.000
_cell.length_b   1.000
_cell.length_c   1.000
_cell.angle_alpha   90.00
_cell.angle_beta   90.00
_cell.angle_gamma   90.00
#
_symmetry.space_group_name_H-M   'P 1'
#
loop_
_entity.id
_entity.type
_entity.pdbx_description
1 polymer ?
#
loop_
_entity_poly.entity_id
_entity_poly.type
_entity_poly.pdbx_seq_one_letter_code
_entity_poly.pdbx_strand_id
1 'polypeptide(L)'
;MIRIVEGSLEESKEQMKKTISIVKGEVSKFKRSVRPSNRCKSQKETIAKHEAFVHFFRVSQMQPVYIDNICINYLLYTRFLKKLKDYQIKETIQDNSLVVSYRKGSSSGKLVLHDITDKLDGLTFFPRGVIESNG
;
A
#
# COMPACT_ATOMS: atom_id res chain seq x y z
N MET A 1 -5.36 1.28 18.00
CA MET A 1 -5.81 0.62 16.75
C MET A 1 -6.02 1.71 15.72
N ILE A 2 -5.67 1.52 14.44
CA ILE A 2 -5.96 2.52 13.42
C ILE A 2 -7.45 2.58 13.09
N ARG A 3 -8.07 3.75 13.26
CA ARG A 3 -9.44 4.06 12.83
C ARG A 3 -9.40 4.93 11.58
N ILE A 4 -10.17 4.56 10.55
CA ILE A 4 -10.36 5.38 9.35
C ILE A 4 -11.29 6.55 9.70
N VAL A 5 -10.84 7.77 9.42
CA VAL A 5 -11.55 9.02 9.75
C VAL A 5 -12.00 9.80 8.52
N GLU A 6 -11.38 9.56 7.36
CA GLU A 6 -11.71 10.22 6.10
C GLU A 6 -11.59 9.24 4.93
N GLY A 7 -12.52 9.34 3.98
CA GLY A 7 -12.60 8.47 2.82
C GLY A 7 -13.07 7.04 3.14
N SER A 8 -13.14 6.20 2.11
CA SER A 8 -13.56 4.80 2.23
C SER A 8 -12.51 3.82 1.72
N LEU A 9 -12.33 2.74 2.48
CA LEU A 9 -11.51 1.59 2.08
C LEU A 9 -12.08 0.91 0.81
N GLU A 10 -13.40 0.94 0.64
CA GLU A 10 -14.10 0.33 -0.49
C GLU A 10 -13.96 1.20 -1.74
N GLU A 11 -14.24 2.50 -1.63
CA GLU A 11 -14.06 3.45 -2.74
C GLU A 11 -12.62 3.49 -3.21
N SER A 12 -11.66 3.57 -2.28
CA SER A 12 -10.23 3.49 -2.60
C SER A 12 -9.90 2.22 -3.37
N LYS A 13 -10.38 1.06 -2.92
CA LYS A 13 -10.18 -0.21 -3.63
C LYS A 13 -10.77 -0.21 -5.04
N GLU A 14 -11.93 0.42 -5.25
CA GLU A 14 -12.50 0.58 -6.59
C GLU A 14 -11.65 1.47 -7.48
N GLN A 15 -11.19 2.62 -6.96
CA GLN A 15 -10.29 3.52 -7.68
C GLN A 15 -8.96 2.83 -8.01
N MET A 16 -8.43 2.00 -7.11
CA MET A 16 -7.25 1.19 -7.39
C MET A 16 -7.49 0.23 -8.55
N LYS A 17 -8.62 -0.49 -8.57
CA LYS A 17 -8.97 -1.40 -9.67
C LYS A 17 -9.08 -0.65 -11.00
N LYS A 18 -9.73 0.51 -11.01
CA LYS A 18 -9.87 1.36 -12.20
C LYS A 18 -8.50 1.80 -12.71
N THR A 19 -7.64 2.33 -11.84
CA THR A 19 -6.28 2.77 -12.15
C THR A 19 -5.44 1.64 -12.75
N ILE A 20 -5.43 0.46 -12.11
CA ILE A 20 -4.71 -0.73 -12.62
C ILE A 20 -5.24 -1.15 -13.98
N SER A 21 -6.56 -1.10 -14.18
CA SER A 21 -7.19 -1.45 -15.46
C SER A 21 -6.73 -0.53 -16.59
N ILE A 22 -6.71 0.78 -16.33
CA ILE A 22 -6.21 1.80 -17.27
C ILE A 22 -4.76 1.52 -17.64
N VAL A 23 -3.88 1.40 -16.65
CA VAL A 23 -2.45 1.16 -16.87
C VAL A 23 -2.20 -0.15 -17.62
N LYS A 24 -2.89 -1.24 -17.26
CA LYS A 24 -2.81 -2.51 -18.00
C LYS A 24 -3.27 -2.35 -19.46
N GLY A 25 -4.32 -1.57 -19.69
CA GLY A 25 -4.84 -1.24 -21.00
C GLY A 25 -3.81 -0.49 -21.85
N GLU A 26 -3.17 0.53 -21.28
CA GLU A 26 -2.10 1.31 -21.92
C GLU A 26 -0.90 0.43 -22.28
N VAL A 27 -0.41 -0.37 -21.33
CA VAL A 27 0.68 -1.32 -21.58
C VAL A 27 0.31 -2.32 -22.68
N SER A 28 -0.92 -2.84 -22.67
CA SER A 28 -1.38 -3.77 -23.70
C SER A 28 -1.44 -3.11 -25.08
N LYS A 29 -2.03 -1.91 -25.19
CA LYS A 29 -2.09 -1.14 -26.44
C LYS A 29 -0.67 -0.85 -26.97
N PHE A 30 0.22 -0.41 -26.09
CA PHE A 30 1.60 -0.12 -26.43
C PHE A 30 2.39 -1.36 -26.87
N LYS A 31 2.19 -2.50 -26.19
CA LYS A 31 2.84 -3.76 -26.59
C LYS A 31 2.36 -4.28 -27.94
N ARG A 32 1.12 -3.96 -28.36
CA ARG A 32 0.57 -4.33 -29.67
C ARG A 32 1.04 -3.41 -30.79
N SER A 33 1.29 -2.12 -30.51
CA SER A 33 1.71 -1.17 -31.53
C SER A 33 3.17 -1.33 -31.97
N VAL A 34 4.02 -1.92 -31.12
CA VAL A 34 5.45 -2.11 -31.42
C VAL A 34 5.90 -3.54 -31.09
N ARG A 35 6.44 -4.25 -32.11
CA ARG A 35 7.04 -5.58 -31.96
C ARG A 35 8.16 -5.54 -30.90
N PRO A 36 8.32 -6.58 -30.05
CA PRO A 36 9.33 -6.59 -28.99
C PRO A 36 10.76 -6.28 -29.47
N SER A 37 11.15 -6.77 -30.65
CA SER A 37 12.46 -6.55 -31.27
C SER A 37 12.74 -5.09 -31.62
N ASN A 38 11.69 -4.31 -31.90
CA ASN A 38 11.79 -2.95 -32.43
C ASN A 38 11.62 -1.89 -31.34
N ARG A 39 11.51 -2.30 -30.07
CA ARG A 39 11.35 -1.38 -28.95
C ARG A 39 12.67 -0.73 -28.58
N CYS A 40 12.73 0.60 -28.56
CA CYS A 40 13.89 1.32 -28.07
C CYS A 40 13.99 1.25 -26.54
N LYS A 41 15.12 1.73 -25.98
CA LYS A 41 15.42 1.66 -24.54
C LYS A 41 14.33 2.34 -23.69
N SER A 42 13.94 3.57 -24.03
CA SER A 42 12.91 4.31 -23.28
C SER A 42 11.54 3.63 -23.29
N GLN A 43 11.20 2.92 -24.36
CA GLN A 43 9.95 2.16 -24.46
C GLN A 43 9.99 0.91 -23.56
N LYS A 44 11.12 0.21 -23.50
CA LYS A 44 11.31 -0.92 -22.58
C LYS A 44 11.22 -0.48 -21.13
N GLU A 45 11.86 0.64 -20.79
CA GLU A 45 11.82 1.24 -19.45
C GLU A 45 10.40 1.66 -19.06
N THR A 46 9.68 2.31 -19.97
CA THR A 46 8.28 2.69 -19.76
C THR A 46 7.39 1.47 -19.50
N ILE A 47 7.52 0.40 -20.29
CA ILE A 47 6.77 -0.85 -20.07
C ILE A 47 7.10 -1.42 -18.69
N ALA A 48 8.39 -1.56 -18.38
CA ALA A 48 8.84 -2.13 -17.11
C ALA A 48 8.32 -1.31 -15.91
N LYS A 49 8.33 0.02 -16.00
CA LYS A 49 7.77 0.92 -14.96
C LYS A 49 6.28 0.65 -14.72
N HIS A 50 5.48 0.56 -15.79
CA HIS A 50 4.05 0.29 -15.65
C HIS A 50 3.77 -1.13 -15.15
N GLU A 51 4.55 -2.13 -15.56
CA GLU A 51 4.44 -3.49 -15.05
C GLU A 51 4.81 -3.59 -13.57
N ALA A 52 5.87 -2.90 -13.15
CA ALA A 52 6.25 -2.78 -11.75
C ALA A 52 5.15 -2.10 -10.93
N PHE A 53 4.56 -1.01 -11.44
CA PHE A 53 3.42 -0.35 -10.82
C PHE A 53 2.23 -1.31 -10.65
N VAL A 54 1.83 -2.01 -11.71
CA VAL A 54 0.74 -2.99 -11.67
C VAL A 54 1.03 -4.14 -10.70
N HIS A 55 2.30 -4.56 -10.57
CA HIS A 55 2.70 -5.59 -9.63
C HIS A 55 2.65 -5.10 -8.18
N PHE A 56 3.22 -3.92 -7.91
CA PHE A 56 3.23 -3.31 -6.59
C PHE A 56 1.81 -3.00 -6.10
N PHE A 57 0.98 -2.45 -6.97
CA PHE A 57 -0.33 -1.91 -6.63
C PHE A 57 -1.47 -2.93 -6.64
N ARG A 58 -1.17 -4.23 -6.50
CA ARG A 58 -2.17 -5.31 -6.53
C ARG A 58 -3.16 -5.20 -5.36
N VAL A 59 -4.44 -4.99 -5.67
CA VAL A 59 -5.53 -4.84 -4.67
C VAL A 59 -5.74 -6.03 -3.73
N SER A 60 -5.23 -7.23 -4.04
CA SER A 60 -5.29 -8.40 -3.17
C SER A 60 -4.16 -8.43 -2.11
N GLN A 61 -3.12 -7.64 -2.32
CA GLN A 61 -1.89 -7.60 -1.53
C GLN A 61 -1.63 -6.24 -0.89
N MET A 62 -2.27 -5.17 -1.40
CA MET A 62 -2.07 -3.82 -0.91
C MET A 62 -3.38 -3.06 -0.76
N GLN A 63 -3.50 -2.33 0.35
CA GLN A 63 -4.53 -1.33 0.59
C GLN A 63 -3.88 -0.13 1.29
N PRO A 64 -3.51 0.93 0.55
CA PRO A 64 -2.85 2.08 1.15
C PRO A 64 -3.81 2.90 2.01
N VAL A 65 -3.31 3.37 3.16
CA VAL A 65 -4.01 4.29 4.07
C VAL A 65 -3.00 5.29 4.60
N TYR A 66 -3.35 6.57 4.57
CA TYR A 66 -2.56 7.63 5.17
C TYR A 66 -2.78 7.68 6.68
N ILE A 67 -1.70 7.80 7.44
CA ILE A 67 -1.72 7.93 8.89
C ILE A 67 -0.72 9.02 9.22
N ASP A 68 -1.21 10.12 9.79
CA ASP A 68 -0.43 11.34 9.97
C ASP A 68 0.21 11.77 8.64
N ASN A 69 1.55 11.71 8.54
CA ASN A 69 2.33 12.12 7.37
C ASN A 69 2.83 10.97 6.49
N ILE A 70 2.49 9.71 6.80
CA ILE A 70 2.95 8.54 6.03
C ILE A 70 1.77 7.78 5.39
N CYS A 71 2.04 7.04 4.33
CA CYS A 71 1.11 6.08 3.77
C CYS A 71 1.64 4.67 4.01
N ILE A 72 0.80 3.75 4.49
CA ILE A 72 1.21 2.36 4.77
C ILE A 72 0.33 1.35 4.05
N ASN A 73 0.82 0.12 3.88
CA ASN A 73 -0.03 -1.00 3.49
C ASN A 73 -0.91 -1.47 4.66
N TYR A 74 -2.10 -0.88 4.78
CA TYR A 74 -3.09 -1.20 5.82
C TYR A 74 -3.58 -2.65 5.78
N LEU A 75 -3.60 -3.28 4.60
CA LEU A 75 -3.96 -4.70 4.48
C LEU A 75 -2.97 -5.60 5.20
N LEU A 76 -1.67 -5.27 5.15
CA LEU A 76 -0.63 -6.02 5.88
C LEU A 76 -0.79 -5.80 7.39
N TYR A 77 -0.99 -4.56 7.81
CA TYR A 77 -1.28 -4.21 9.21
C TYR A 77 -2.47 -4.99 9.78
N THR A 78 -3.63 -4.95 9.12
CA THR A 78 -4.85 -5.62 9.61
C THR A 78 -4.70 -7.14 9.64
N ARG A 79 -4.06 -7.73 8.63
CA ARG A 79 -3.74 -9.18 8.62
C ARG A 79 -2.78 -9.56 9.75
N PHE A 80 -1.83 -8.69 10.08
CA PHE A 80 -0.90 -8.91 11.17
C PHE A 80 -1.60 -8.84 12.53
N LEU A 81 -2.40 -7.80 12.79
CA LEU A 81 -3.14 -7.66 14.04
C LEU A 81 -4.07 -8.84 14.33
N LYS A 82 -4.69 -9.42 13.30
CA LYS A 82 -5.53 -10.63 13.45
C LYS A 82 -4.77 -11.82 14.05
N LYS A 83 -3.45 -11.90 13.86
CA LYS A 83 -2.58 -12.96 14.42
C LYS A 83 -2.19 -12.68 15.87
N LEU A 84 -2.34 -11.44 16.33
CA LEU A 84 -1.93 -10.98 17.65
C LEU A 84 -3.09 -10.99 18.66
N LYS A 85 -4.01 -11.94 18.53
CA LYS A 85 -5.11 -12.12 19.48
C LYS A 85 -4.53 -12.37 20.90
N ASP A 86 -4.99 -11.58 21.86
CA ASP A 86 -4.52 -11.53 23.26
C ASP A 86 -3.07 -11.06 23.48
N TYR A 87 -2.44 -10.43 22.48
CA TYR A 87 -1.20 -9.70 22.71
C TYR A 87 -1.52 -8.28 23.21
N GLN A 88 -0.67 -7.74 24.07
CA GLN A 88 -0.60 -6.31 24.30
C GLN A 88 0.09 -5.67 23.10
N ILE A 89 -0.54 -4.64 22.51
CA ILE A 89 -0.07 -4.02 21.27
C ILE A 89 0.10 -2.51 21.51
N LYS A 90 1.22 -1.97 21.03
CA LYS A 90 1.50 -0.53 21.03
C LYS A 90 1.88 -0.12 19.60
N GLU A 91 1.22 0.93 19.11
CA GLU A 91 1.42 1.49 17.78
C GLU A 91 2.04 2.87 17.91
N THR A 92 3.11 3.14 17.17
CA THR A 92 3.80 4.44 17.17
C THR A 92 4.34 4.76 15.79
N ILE A 93 4.28 6.02 15.39
CA ILE A 93 5.00 6.52 14.21
C ILE A 93 6.43 6.87 14.65
N GLN A 94 7.43 6.28 13.99
CA GLN A 94 8.86 6.54 14.21
C GLN A 94 9.59 6.39 12.87
N ASP A 95 10.51 7.31 12.56
CA ASP A 95 11.37 7.24 11.37
C ASP A 95 10.61 6.93 10.06
N ASN A 96 9.56 7.71 9.78
CA ASN A 96 8.65 7.54 8.62
C ASN A 96 8.08 6.12 8.50
N SER A 97 7.83 5.46 9.63
CA SER A 97 7.31 4.11 9.67
C SER A 97 6.29 3.96 10.79
N LEU A 98 5.28 3.14 10.57
CA LEU A 98 4.43 2.64 11.64
C LEU A 98 5.13 1.45 12.30
N VAL A 99 5.44 1.58 13.58
CA VAL A 99 6.00 0.51 14.42
C VAL A 99 4.88 -0.06 15.28
N VAL A 100 4.61 -1.36 15.10
CA VAL A 100 3.66 -2.12 15.92
C VAL A 100 4.46 -3.05 16.83
N SER A 101 4.60 -2.65 18.09
CA SER A 101 5.25 -3.44 19.14
C SER A 101 4.21 -4.35 19.81
N TYR A 102 4.55 -5.62 20.04
CA TYR A 102 3.62 -6.56 20.66
C TYR A 102 4.29 -7.45 21.70
N ARG A 103 3.52 -7.85 22.74
CA ARG A 103 3.99 -8.73 23.82
C ARG A 103 2.86 -9.65 24.32
N LYS A 104 3.21 -10.90 24.65
CA LYS A 104 2.36 -11.86 25.38
C LYS A 104 3.26 -12.73 26.27
N GLY A 105 3.27 -12.48 27.58
CA GLY A 105 4.18 -13.14 28.51
C GLY A 105 5.65 -12.82 28.20
N SER A 106 6.43 -13.85 27.88
CA SER A 106 7.84 -13.75 27.44
C SER A 106 8.01 -13.49 25.95
N SER A 107 6.99 -13.76 25.13
CA SER A 107 7.03 -13.51 23.69
C SER A 107 6.87 -12.03 23.40
N SER A 108 7.80 -11.45 22.65
CA SER A 108 7.72 -10.06 22.20
C SER A 108 8.30 -9.88 20.79
N GLY A 109 7.93 -8.80 20.11
CA GLY A 109 8.46 -8.48 18.80
C GLY A 109 7.95 -7.14 18.28
N LYS A 110 8.37 -6.81 17.05
CA LYS A 110 7.92 -5.60 16.34
C LYS A 110 7.66 -5.89 14.87
N LEU A 111 6.61 -5.29 14.33
CA LEU A 111 6.39 -5.11 12.91
C LEU A 111 6.70 -3.66 12.55
N VAL A 112 7.45 -3.45 11.47
CA VAL A 112 7.73 -2.12 10.93
C VAL A 112 7.09 -2.03 9.56
N LEU A 113 6.22 -1.04 9.38
CA LEU A 113 5.59 -0.71 8.10
C LEU A 113 6.13 0.62 7.64
N HIS A 114 7.01 0.58 6.64
CA HIS A 114 7.62 1.77 6.06
C HIS A 114 6.60 2.57 5.24
N ASP A 115 6.82 3.87 5.19
CA ASP A 115 6.11 4.78 4.29
C ASP A 115 6.27 4.34 2.83
N ILE A 116 5.15 4.29 2.11
CA ILE A 116 5.07 3.96 0.68
C ILE A 116 4.61 5.15 -0.16
N THR A 117 4.52 6.36 0.40
CA THR A 117 4.02 7.55 -0.30
C THR A 117 4.75 7.80 -1.62
N ASP A 118 6.07 7.55 -1.69
CA ASP A 118 6.88 7.70 -2.90
C ASP A 118 6.43 6.79 -4.07
N LYS A 119 5.84 5.64 -3.76
CA LYS A 119 5.31 4.69 -4.75
C LYS A 119 3.90 5.03 -5.22
N LEU A 120 3.28 6.01 -4.56
CA LEU A 120 1.88 6.40 -4.76
C LEU A 120 1.73 7.75 -5.45
N ASP A 121 2.83 8.28 -6.01
CA ASP A 121 2.87 9.58 -6.66
C ASP A 121 1.75 9.73 -7.71
N GLY A 122 1.05 10.86 -7.66
CA GLY A 122 -0.11 11.16 -8.50
C GLY A 122 -1.44 10.49 -8.09
N LEU A 123 -1.48 9.67 -7.04
CA LEU A 123 -2.71 9.02 -6.56
C LEU A 123 -3.23 9.66 -5.27
N THR A 124 -4.44 10.21 -5.30
CA THR A 124 -5.00 11.05 -4.20
C THR A 124 -6.24 10.47 -3.52
N PHE A 125 -6.64 9.24 -3.86
CA PHE A 125 -7.91 8.63 -3.43
C PHE A 125 -7.78 7.69 -2.21
N PHE A 126 -6.65 7.70 -1.51
CA PHE A 126 -6.47 6.84 -0.34
C PHE A 126 -7.09 7.47 0.91
N PRO A 127 -7.76 6.67 1.75
CA PRO A 127 -8.39 7.17 2.96
C PRO A 127 -7.33 7.56 3.99
N ARG A 128 -7.74 8.36 4.98
CA ARG A 128 -6.92 8.75 6.12
C ARG A 128 -7.41 8.07 7.39
N GLY A 129 -6.47 7.62 8.20
CA GLY A 129 -6.71 7.03 9.51
C GLY A 129 -5.88 7.67 10.60
N VAL A 130 -6.28 7.43 11.85
CA VAL A 130 -5.60 7.89 13.06
C VAL A 130 -5.34 6.71 13.98
N ILE A 131 -4.22 6.75 14.69
CA ILE A 131 -3.93 5.77 15.75
C ILE A 131 -4.79 6.12 16.96
N GLU A 132 -5.72 5.25 17.32
CA GLU A 132 -6.47 5.39 18.57
C GLU A 132 -5.55 5.11 19.75
N SER A 133 -5.34 6.14 20.57
CA SER A 133 -4.74 5.99 21.89
C SER A 133 -5.79 5.43 22.82
N ASN A 134 -5.63 4.17 23.23
CA ASN A 134 -6.38 3.65 24.36
C ASN A 134 -5.77 4.31 25.61
N GLY A 135 -6.42 5.37 26.09
CA GLY A 135 -6.12 6.00 27.38
C GLY A 135 -6.42 5.07 28.55
#